data_AF-A0A2W6HX18-F1
#
_entry.id   AF-A0A2W6HX18-F1
#
_cell.length_a   1.000
_cell.length_b   1.000
_cell.length_c   1.000
_cell.angle_alpha   90.00
_cell.angle_beta   90.00
_cell.angle_gamma   90.00
#
_symmetry.space_group_name_H-M   'P 1'
#
loop_
_entity.id
_entity.type
_entity.pdbx_description
1 polymer ?
#
loop_
_entity_poly.entity_id
_entity_poly.type
_entity_poly.pdbx_seq_one_letter_code
_entity_poly.pdbx_strand_id
1 'polypeptide(L)'
;MSLVSSSLVNPSLGGQPTPGVSVVPEYLAVVQELVERAGLRVLSFAQDGEHVSVVVGFHSQSETVTFKTDRCHYRGRATLRGRLVAIAQRLQAEGGAL
;
A
#
# COMPACT_ATOMS: atom_id res chain seq x y z
N MET A 1 34.32 39.81 -16.36
CA MET A 1 34.15 39.24 -15.01
C MET A 1 33.13 38.12 -15.09
N SER A 2 33.54 36.95 -14.60
CA SER A 2 32.81 35.74 -14.20
C SER A 2 31.89 34.99 -15.17
N LEU A 3 32.51 34.02 -15.85
CA LEU A 3 32.20 32.58 -15.88
C LEU A 3 30.79 32.16 -15.40
N VAL A 4 29.92 31.81 -16.35
CA VAL A 4 28.77 30.94 -16.09
C VAL A 4 29.28 29.51 -16.04
N SER A 5 29.28 28.94 -14.83
CA SER A 5 29.61 27.54 -14.57
C SER A 5 28.58 26.60 -15.21
N SER A 6 29.10 25.66 -16.00
CA SER A 6 28.42 24.44 -16.39
C SER A 6 28.01 23.63 -15.14
N SER A 7 26.73 23.29 -15.04
CA SER A 7 26.31 22.09 -14.31
C SER A 7 25.57 21.18 -15.27
N LEU A 8 26.30 20.14 -15.67
CA LEU A 8 25.81 18.93 -16.29
C LEU A 8 24.85 18.22 -15.33
N VAL A 9 23.57 18.08 -15.70
CA VAL A 9 22.78 16.87 -15.46
C VAL A 9 21.81 16.69 -16.63
N ASN A 10 22.14 15.75 -17.51
CA ASN A 10 21.19 14.94 -18.27
C ASN A 10 21.57 13.50 -17.83
N PRO A 11 20.65 12.52 -17.63
CA PRO A 11 19.53 12.24 -18.54
C PRO A 11 18.24 11.67 -17.90
N SER A 12 17.15 11.67 -18.67
CA SER A 12 16.06 10.68 -18.64
C SER A 12 15.35 10.38 -17.31
N LEU A 13 14.27 11.10 -17.03
CA LEU A 13 13.17 10.58 -16.21
C LEU A 13 11.87 10.70 -17.01
N GLY A 14 11.50 9.59 -17.63
CA GLY A 14 10.21 9.43 -18.27
C GLY A 14 9.07 9.55 -17.25
N GLY A 15 7.95 10.09 -17.71
CA GLY A 15 6.66 9.95 -17.06
C GLY A 15 6.49 10.74 -15.77
N GLN A 16 6.47 12.06 -15.87
CA GLN A 16 5.81 12.88 -14.84
C GLN A 16 4.33 12.47 -14.82
N PRO A 17 3.79 11.85 -13.75
CA PRO A 17 2.39 11.46 -13.73
C PRO A 17 1.54 12.73 -13.73
N THR A 18 0.65 12.83 -14.72
CA THR A 18 -0.27 13.95 -14.88
C THR A 18 -1.20 14.01 -13.67
N PRO A 19 -1.30 15.14 -12.95
CA PRO A 19 -2.21 15.27 -11.82
C PRO A 19 -3.61 15.50 -12.36
N GLY A 20 -4.41 14.45 -12.43
CA GLY A 20 -5.78 14.56 -12.93
C GLY A 20 -6.44 13.20 -13.00
N VAL A 21 -7.44 12.99 -12.15
CA VAL A 21 -8.18 11.73 -11.94
C VAL A 21 -7.38 10.68 -11.16
N SER A 22 -7.38 10.84 -9.83
CA SER A 22 -7.12 9.72 -8.93
C SER A 22 -8.32 8.76 -9.03
N VAL A 23 -8.35 7.94 -10.07
CA VAL A 23 -9.23 6.77 -10.10
C VAL A 23 -8.68 5.89 -8.99
N VAL A 24 -9.36 5.88 -7.85
CA VAL A 24 -9.08 4.89 -6.81
C VAL A 24 -9.25 3.55 -7.49
N PRO A 25 -8.18 2.76 -7.66
CA PRO A 25 -8.30 1.51 -8.38
C PRO A 25 -9.29 0.60 -7.64
N GLU A 26 -10.14 -0.13 -8.35
CA GLU A 26 -11.17 -0.97 -7.72
C GLU A 26 -10.60 -1.92 -6.68
N TYR A 27 -9.37 -2.39 -6.89
CA TYR A 27 -8.66 -3.23 -5.92
C TYR A 27 -8.44 -2.52 -4.58
N LEU A 28 -8.26 -1.20 -4.56
CA LEU A 28 -8.02 -0.43 -3.34
C LEU A 28 -9.29 -0.34 -2.49
N ALA A 29 -10.46 -0.17 -3.13
CA ALA A 29 -11.75 -0.20 -2.44
C ALA A 29 -12.00 -1.56 -1.76
N VAL A 30 -11.67 -2.65 -2.47
CA VAL A 30 -11.76 -4.02 -1.94
C VAL A 30 -10.81 -4.23 -0.77
N VAL A 31 -9.57 -3.75 -0.91
CA VAL A 31 -8.56 -3.88 0.14
C VAL A 31 -8.97 -3.09 1.37
N GLN A 32 -9.46 -1.87 1.19
CA GLN A 32 -9.98 -1.06 2.28
C GLN A 32 -11.14 -1.75 3.01
N GLU A 33 -12.11 -2.29 2.28
CA GLU A 33 -13.22 -3.05 2.86
C GLU A 33 -12.71 -4.26 3.68
N LEU A 34 -11.74 -5.01 3.15
CA LEU A 34 -11.17 -6.18 3.83
C LEU A 34 -10.36 -5.80 5.07
N VAL A 35 -9.64 -4.69 5.03
CA VAL A 35 -8.83 -4.15 6.14
C VAL A 35 -9.75 -3.66 7.26
N GLU A 36 -10.81 -2.92 6.92
CA GLU A 36 -11.81 -2.45 7.88
C GLU A 36 -12.56 -3.61 8.53
N ARG A 37 -12.96 -4.63 7.74
CA ARG A 37 -13.58 -5.86 8.27
C ARG A 37 -12.65 -6.65 9.20
N ALA A 38 -11.34 -6.52 9.05
CA ALA A 38 -10.35 -7.11 9.96
C ALA A 38 -10.10 -6.25 11.21
N GLY A 39 -10.74 -5.08 11.34
CA GLY A 39 -10.52 -4.15 12.45
C GLY A 39 -9.23 -3.34 12.35
N LEU A 40 -8.63 -3.27 11.16
CA LEU A 40 -7.39 -2.56 10.88
C LEU A 40 -7.67 -1.26 10.11
N ARG A 41 -6.65 -0.40 9.99
CA ARG A 41 -6.67 0.77 9.11
C ARG A 41 -5.55 0.70 8.08
N VAL A 42 -5.80 1.18 6.88
CA VAL A 42 -4.75 1.41 5.88
C VAL A 42 -3.99 2.68 6.25
N LEU A 43 -2.68 2.57 6.46
CA LEU A 43 -1.81 3.71 6.81
C LEU A 43 -1.09 4.26 5.57
N SER A 44 -0.70 3.38 4.66
CA SER A 44 -0.05 3.74 3.40
C SER A 44 -0.21 2.60 2.39
N PHE A 45 -0.11 2.93 1.10
CA PHE A 45 -0.07 1.94 0.04
C PHE A 45 0.96 2.34 -1.02
N ALA A 46 1.57 1.35 -1.65
CA ALA A 46 2.43 1.50 -2.80
C ALA A 46 2.09 0.41 -3.82
N GLN A 47 2.17 0.75 -5.10
CA GLN A 47 2.00 -0.19 -6.20
C GLN A 47 3.27 -0.21 -7.05
N ASP A 48 3.74 -1.42 -7.34
CA ASP A 48 4.84 -1.67 -8.28
C ASP A 48 4.40 -2.73 -9.29
N GLY A 49 4.06 -2.28 -10.51
CA GLY A 49 3.44 -3.11 -11.54
C GLY A 49 2.16 -3.78 -11.05
N GLU A 50 2.16 -5.12 -10.96
CA GLU A 50 1.04 -5.92 -10.47
C GLU A 50 1.05 -6.13 -8.94
N HIS A 51 2.09 -5.68 -8.24
CA HIS A 51 2.19 -5.87 -6.79
C HIS A 51 1.70 -4.62 -6.06
N VAL A 52 0.90 -4.85 -5.01
CA VAL A 52 0.42 -3.82 -4.10
C VAL A 52 0.96 -4.16 -2.72
N SER A 53 1.65 -3.19 -2.12
CA SER A 53 2.12 -3.24 -0.74
C SER A 53 1.27 -2.27 0.08
N VAL A 54 0.63 -2.78 1.12
CA VAL A 54 -0.28 -2.02 1.97
C VAL A 54 0.19 -2.10 3.39
N VAL A 55 0.44 -0.96 4.01
CA VAL A 55 0.74 -0.87 5.44
C VAL A 55 -0.58 -0.81 6.19
N VAL A 56 -0.85 -1.81 7.03
CA VAL A 56 -2.08 -1.93 7.81
C VAL A 56 -1.76 -1.94 9.29
N GLY A 57 -2.62 -1.37 10.13
CA GLY A 57 -2.35 -1.32 11.56
C GLY A 57 -3.36 -0.54 12.37
N PHE A 58 -3.01 -0.30 13.64
CA PHE A 58 -3.71 0.59 14.56
C PHE A 58 -2.69 1.37 15.41
N HIS A 59 -2.97 2.66 15.64
CA HIS A 59 -2.19 3.57 16.50
C HIS A 59 -0.66 3.45 16.39
N SER A 60 -0.04 2.58 17.19
CA SER A 60 1.40 2.41 17.36
C SER A 60 1.98 1.16 16.69
N GLN A 61 1.15 0.31 16.08
CA GLN A 61 1.57 -0.95 15.46
C GLN A 61 1.09 -1.07 14.03
N SER A 62 1.96 -1.56 13.17
CA SER A 62 1.68 -1.71 11.74
C SER A 62 2.45 -2.88 11.13
N GLU A 63 1.85 -3.51 10.13
CA GLU A 63 2.48 -4.56 9.34
C GLU A 63 2.26 -4.27 7.84
N THR A 64 3.23 -4.66 7.01
CA THR A 64 3.15 -4.49 5.56
C THR A 64 2.66 -5.77 4.91
N VAL A 65 1.59 -5.66 4.13
CA VAL A 65 1.01 -6.76 3.35
C VAL A 65 1.24 -6.51 1.88
N THR A 66 2.06 -7.37 1.27
CA THR A 66 2.22 -7.38 -0.19
C THR A 66 1.37 -8.50 -0.80
N PHE A 67 0.66 -8.16 -1.87
CA PHE A 67 -0.14 -9.07 -2.68
C PHE A 67 -0.15 -8.60 -4.14
N LYS A 68 -0.49 -9.52 -5.06
CA LYS A 68 -0.71 -9.17 -6.47
C LYS A 68 -2.14 -8.68 -6.69
N THR A 69 -2.35 -7.73 -7.58
CA THR A 69 -3.68 -7.16 -7.91
C THR A 69 -4.68 -8.24 -8.34
N ASP A 70 -4.24 -9.31 -8.99
CA ASP A 70 -5.06 -10.47 -9.36
C ASP A 70 -5.71 -11.16 -8.15
N ARG A 71 -5.08 -11.07 -6.97
CA ARG A 71 -5.59 -11.62 -5.70
C ARG A 71 -6.77 -10.81 -5.16
N CYS A 72 -7.04 -9.61 -5.68
CA CYS A 72 -8.25 -8.85 -5.35
C CYS A 72 -9.50 -9.37 -6.08
N HIS A 73 -9.34 -10.31 -7.03
CA HIS A 73 -10.45 -11.06 -7.60
C HIS A 73 -10.99 -12.12 -6.61
N TYR A 74 -12.24 -12.54 -6.84
CA TYR A 74 -13.08 -13.30 -5.90
C TYR A 74 -12.37 -14.45 -5.17
N ARG A 75 -11.55 -15.26 -5.86
CA ARG A 75 -10.82 -16.39 -5.25
C ARG A 75 -9.65 -15.97 -4.36
N GLY A 76 -8.93 -14.90 -4.69
CA GLY A 76 -7.80 -14.40 -3.90
C GLY A 76 -8.24 -13.60 -2.67
N ARG A 77 -9.46 -13.04 -2.70
CA ARG A 77 -10.03 -12.26 -1.58
C ARG A 77 -10.11 -13.05 -0.29
N ALA A 78 -10.50 -14.32 -0.33
CA ALA A 78 -10.60 -15.15 0.88
C ALA A 78 -9.23 -15.34 1.55
N THR A 79 -8.19 -15.58 0.75
CA THR A 79 -6.80 -15.70 1.25
C THR A 79 -6.30 -14.36 1.80
N LEU A 80 -6.55 -13.26 1.08
CA LEU A 80 -6.16 -11.92 1.55
C LEU A 80 -6.88 -11.56 2.87
N ARG A 81 -8.18 -11.84 2.96
CA ARG A 81 -8.96 -11.69 4.19
C ARG A 81 -8.36 -12.50 5.35
N GLY A 82 -8.06 -13.78 5.12
CA GLY A 82 -7.46 -14.63 6.16
C GLY A 82 -6.13 -14.09 6.66
N ARG A 83 -5.27 -13.60 5.75
CA ARG A 83 -4.00 -12.94 6.11
C ARG A 83 -4.22 -11.69 6.93
N LEU A 84 -5.16 -10.82 6.53
CA LEU A 84 -5.47 -9.59 7.26
C LEU A 84 -6.01 -9.88 8.67
N VAL A 85 -6.86 -10.90 8.83
CA VAL A 85 -7.34 -11.33 10.16
C VAL A 85 -6.19 -11.85 11.02
N ALA A 86 -5.28 -12.66 10.47
CA ALA A 86 -4.12 -13.14 11.21
C ALA A 86 -3.21 -11.99 11.68
N ILE A 87 -3.00 -10.99 10.83
CA ILE A 87 -2.27 -9.77 11.18
C ILE A 87 -2.99 -9.00 12.28
N ALA A 88 -4.30 -8.80 12.16
CA ALA A 88 -5.08 -8.12 13.19
C ALA A 88 -4.97 -8.81 14.55
N GLN A 89 -5.10 -10.14 14.59
CA GLN A 89 -4.94 -10.93 15.81
C GLN A 89 -3.54 -10.83 16.39
N ARG A 90 -2.51 -10.88 15.54
CA ARG A 90 -1.10 -10.75 15.96
C ARG A 90 -0.84 -9.39 16.57
N LEU A 91 -1.19 -8.31 15.85
CA LEU A 91 -1.03 -6.96 16.36
C LEU A 91 -1.82 -6.82 17.66
N GLN A 92 -3.06 -7.31 17.76
CA GLN A 92 -3.83 -7.25 19.01
C GLN A 92 -3.15 -7.97 20.17
N ALA A 93 -2.53 -9.13 19.93
CA ALA A 93 -1.76 -9.85 20.95
C ALA A 93 -0.50 -9.10 21.37
N GLU A 94 0.19 -8.45 20.42
CA GLU A 94 1.37 -7.62 20.69
C GLU A 94 1.01 -6.30 21.40
N GLY A 95 -0.16 -5.74 21.12
CA GLY A 95 -0.66 -4.48 21.70
C GLY A 95 -1.45 -4.65 23.01
N GLY A 96 -1.99 -5.84 23.28
CA GLY A 96 -2.70 -6.21 24.50
C GLY A 96 -1.80 -6.79 25.61
N ALA A 97 -0.49 -6.88 25.38
CA ALA A 97 0.51 -7.32 26.36
C ALA A 97 0.98 -6.19 27.28
N LEU A 98 0.06 -5.31 27.72
CA LEU A 98 0.30 -4.24 28.69
C LEU A 98 -0.59 -4.40 29.91
#